data_AF-N6YGI2-F1
#
_entry.id   AF-N6YGI2-F1
#
_cell.length_a   1.000
_cell.length_b   1.000
_cell.length_c   1.000
_cell.angle_alpha   90.00
_cell.angle_beta   90.00
_cell.angle_gamma   90.00
#
_symmetry.space_group_name_H-M   'P 1'
#
loop_
_entity.id
_entity.type
_entity.pdbx_description
1 polymer ?
#
loop_
_entity_poly.entity_id
_entity_poly.type
_entity_poly.pdbx_seq_one_letter_code
_entity_poly.pdbx_strand_id
1 'polypeptide(L)'
;MLDALNVIFIAANIAAQTLNVVANADEDILIQKDVKVYAVSMTEQAPMWSKKCKYEGVMVEYARDWEEEQLSTGTILPAEPDKPIGFALILTKERCPEKEERAIFNIGSSPSSPFFGRKYVIREGNAVDTRDFLSQKEEDRPKWTPQVLRTIEAEAPKNPAAQHFLDEIRSRTAAADAITPQQIEIKAEEAQPADTMPTQEPQPDPTQAGNEQADPGSIN
;
A
#
# COMPACT_ATOMS: atom_id res chain seq x y z
N MET A 1 25.12 -0.19 4.49
CA MET A 1 24.04 0.02 3.49
C MET A 1 22.83 -0.88 3.75
N LEU A 2 22.98 -2.17 4.10
CA LEU A 2 21.83 -3.01 4.51
C LEU A 2 21.15 -2.52 5.80
N ASP A 3 21.88 -1.89 6.73
CA ASP A 3 21.28 -1.33 7.95
C ASP A 3 20.30 -0.19 7.68
N ALA A 4 20.53 0.66 6.67
CA ALA A 4 19.63 1.77 6.37
C ALA A 4 18.29 1.28 5.80
N LEU A 5 18.32 0.24 4.96
CA LEU A 5 17.12 -0.41 4.44
C LEU A 5 16.34 -1.11 5.55
N ASN A 6 17.03 -1.80 6.47
CA ASN A 6 16.37 -2.40 7.64
C ASN A 6 15.76 -1.34 8.56
N VAL A 7 16.44 -0.21 8.78
CA VAL A 7 15.90 0.91 9.57
C VAL A 7 14.67 1.53 8.90
N ILE A 8 14.70 1.78 7.59
CA ILE A 8 13.52 2.25 6.84
C ILE A 8 12.37 1.26 6.97
N PHE A 9 12.66 -0.03 6.87
CA PHE A 9 11.67 -1.10 6.96
C PHE A 9 11.02 -1.16 8.34
N ILE A 10 11.82 -1.11 9.41
CA ILE A 10 11.33 -1.13 10.80
C ILE A 10 10.56 0.16 11.11
N ALA A 11 11.09 1.32 10.71
CA ALA A 11 10.46 2.62 10.93
C ALA A 11 9.08 2.76 10.28
N ALA A 12 8.93 2.20 9.07
CA ALA A 12 7.66 2.20 8.39
C ALA A 12 6.60 1.35 9.11
N ASN A 13 7.00 0.32 9.88
CA ASN A 13 6.07 -0.59 10.56
C ASN A 13 5.50 -0.05 11.89
N ILE A 14 6.23 0.79 12.63
CA ILE A 14 5.84 1.12 14.03
C ILE A 14 4.69 2.13 14.11
N ALA A 15 4.41 2.88 13.04
CA ALA A 15 3.38 3.93 13.05
C ALA A 15 2.31 3.83 11.94
N ALA A 16 2.48 2.95 10.95
CA ALA A 16 1.58 2.90 9.81
C ALA A 16 0.38 1.97 10.04
N GLN A 17 -0.84 2.50 9.95
CA GLN A 17 -2.04 1.68 9.84
C GLN A 17 -2.15 1.15 8.40
N THR A 18 -2.41 -0.14 8.28
CA THR A 18 -2.43 -0.87 7.01
C THR A 18 -3.81 -0.72 6.37
N LEU A 19 -3.87 -0.16 5.15
CA LEU A 19 -5.12 0.02 4.42
C LEU A 19 -4.87 -0.31 2.95
N ASN A 20 -5.69 -1.16 2.35
CA ASN A 20 -5.74 -1.25 0.90
C ASN A 20 -6.47 -0.01 0.38
N VAL A 21 -5.78 0.80 -0.41
CA VAL A 21 -6.29 2.09 -0.89
C VAL A 21 -6.21 2.12 -2.40
N VAL A 22 -7.33 2.45 -3.03
CA VAL A 22 -7.37 2.85 -4.43
C VAL A 22 -7.45 4.36 -4.48
N ALA A 23 -6.44 5.00 -5.05
CA ALA A 23 -6.38 6.46 -5.18
C ALA A 23 -6.11 6.86 -6.63
N ASN A 24 -6.65 8.01 -7.03
CA ASN A 24 -6.43 8.61 -8.34
C ASN A 24 -5.33 9.66 -8.24
N ALA A 25 -4.43 9.71 -9.23
CA ALA A 25 -3.45 10.79 -9.28
C ALA A 25 -4.12 12.15 -9.45
N ASP A 26 -3.64 13.14 -8.69
CA ASP A 26 -4.18 14.50 -8.72
C ASP A 26 -3.72 15.30 -9.94
N GLU A 27 -2.64 14.90 -10.60
CA GLU A 27 -2.05 15.61 -11.74
C GLU A 27 -1.30 14.68 -12.71
N ASP A 28 -1.05 15.19 -13.92
CA ASP A 28 -0.17 14.56 -14.90
C ASP A 28 1.30 14.72 -14.49
N ILE A 29 2.00 13.60 -14.27
CA ILE A 29 3.44 13.60 -14.00
C ILE A 29 4.18 13.14 -15.25
N LEU A 30 4.92 14.06 -15.87
CA LEU A 30 5.73 13.77 -17.05
C LEU A 30 7.06 13.12 -16.68
N ILE A 31 7.51 12.18 -17.50
CA ILE A 31 8.85 11.61 -17.40
C ILE A 31 9.87 12.69 -17.75
N GLN A 32 10.83 12.91 -16.86
CA GLN A 32 11.90 13.87 -17.02
C GLN A 32 13.21 13.14 -17.26
N LYS A 33 14.08 13.71 -18.09
CA LYS A 33 15.39 13.13 -18.37
C LYS A 33 16.22 13.13 -17.08
N ASP A 34 16.87 12.00 -16.80
CA ASP A 34 17.76 11.81 -15.65
C ASP A 34 17.07 11.92 -14.26
N VAL A 35 15.74 11.82 -14.21
CA VAL A 35 14.94 11.81 -12.98
C VAL A 35 14.30 10.44 -12.79
N LYS A 36 14.58 9.79 -11.65
CA LYS A 36 14.05 8.45 -11.32
C LYS A 36 13.01 8.43 -10.21
N VAL A 37 12.93 9.51 -9.41
CA VAL A 37 12.03 9.63 -8.27
C VAL A 37 11.18 10.89 -8.45
N TYR A 38 9.88 10.73 -8.33
CA TYR A 38 8.88 11.77 -8.58
C TYR A 38 8.01 11.91 -7.35
N ALA A 39 7.77 13.13 -6.87
CA ALA A 39 6.75 13.36 -5.84
C ALA A 39 5.37 13.11 -6.45
N VAL A 40 4.46 12.56 -5.67
CA VAL A 40 3.09 12.28 -6.12
C VAL A 40 2.07 12.64 -5.04
N SER A 41 0.96 13.22 -5.49
CA SER A 41 -0.25 13.44 -4.70
C SER A 41 -1.40 12.66 -5.33
N MET A 42 -2.18 11.99 -4.48
CA MET A 42 -3.32 11.20 -4.91
C MET A 42 -4.53 11.44 -4.02
N THR A 43 -5.71 11.36 -4.62
CA THR A 43 -6.98 11.45 -3.89
C THR A 43 -7.71 10.12 -3.92
N GLU A 44 -8.21 9.69 -2.77
CA GLU A 44 -8.99 8.45 -2.61
C GLU A 44 -10.11 8.32 -3.66
N GLN A 45 -10.26 7.13 -4.22
CA GLN A 45 -11.40 6.80 -5.08
C GLN A 45 -12.64 6.50 -4.22
N ALA A 46 -13.37 7.55 -3.85
CA ALA A 46 -14.63 7.45 -3.15
C ALA A 46 -15.76 8.17 -3.91
N PRO A 47 -17.04 7.88 -3.59
CA PRO A 47 -18.18 8.58 -4.18
C PRO A 47 -18.08 10.10 -4.05
N MET A 48 -18.68 10.84 -4.99
CA MET A 48 -18.55 12.30 -5.06
C MET A 48 -19.09 13.06 -3.83
N TRP A 49 -19.98 12.44 -3.06
CA TRP A 49 -20.56 13.02 -1.83
C TRP A 49 -19.73 12.73 -0.57
N SER A 50 -18.71 11.89 -0.68
CA SER A 50 -17.85 11.53 0.45
C SER A 50 -16.67 12.50 0.56
N LYS A 51 -16.31 12.85 1.80
CA LYS A 51 -15.04 13.49 2.11
C LYS A 51 -13.91 12.50 1.79
N LYS A 52 -13.01 12.88 0.88
CA LYS A 52 -11.94 11.99 0.36
C LYS A 52 -10.65 12.21 1.11
N CYS A 53 -9.94 11.14 1.43
CA CYS A 53 -8.58 11.25 1.94
C CYS A 53 -7.61 11.62 0.80
N LYS A 54 -6.57 12.38 1.15
CA LYS A 54 -5.43 12.68 0.28
C LYS A 54 -4.22 11.88 0.72
N TYR A 55 -3.41 11.48 -0.25
CA TYR A 55 -2.22 10.70 -0.04
C TYR A 55 -1.03 11.38 -0.71
N GLU A 56 0.10 11.41 -0.02
CA GLU A 56 1.36 11.94 -0.56
C GLU A 56 2.44 10.86 -0.49
N GLY A 57 3.35 10.89 -1.44
CA GLY A 57 4.45 9.94 -1.50
C GLY A 57 5.36 10.16 -2.70
N VAL A 58 5.95 9.07 -3.17
CA VAL A 58 6.82 9.07 -4.35
C VAL A 58 6.47 7.98 -5.35
N MET A 59 6.69 8.26 -6.64
CA MET A 59 6.79 7.26 -7.68
C MET A 59 8.24 7.06 -8.10
N VAL A 60 8.69 5.82 -8.21
CA VAL A 60 10.08 5.47 -8.44
C VAL A 60 10.20 4.53 -9.63
N GLU A 61 11.03 4.90 -10.59
CA GLU A 61 11.32 4.06 -11.75
C GLU A 61 12.04 2.77 -11.32
N TYR A 62 11.58 1.63 -11.85
CA TYR A 62 12.21 0.33 -11.61
C TYR A 62 12.35 -0.47 -12.90
N ALA A 63 13.35 -1.35 -12.91
CA ALA A 63 13.69 -2.22 -14.02
C ALA A 63 13.68 -3.66 -13.54
N ARG A 64 13.32 -4.60 -14.42
CA ARG A 64 13.29 -6.01 -14.04
C ARG A 64 14.72 -6.55 -13.97
N ASP A 65 15.27 -6.70 -12.78
CA ASP A 65 16.59 -7.34 -12.56
C ASP A 65 16.48 -8.82 -12.14
N TRP A 66 15.28 -9.40 -12.21
CA TRP A 66 15.00 -10.82 -11.92
C TRP A 66 14.37 -11.56 -13.11
N GLU A 67 14.45 -12.88 -13.10
CA GLU A 67 13.67 -13.72 -14.02
C GLU A 67 12.22 -13.85 -13.56
N GLU A 68 11.29 -13.65 -14.49
CA GLU A 68 9.86 -13.66 -14.22
C GLU A 68 9.17 -14.68 -15.11
N GLU A 69 8.54 -15.68 -14.51
CA GLU A 69 7.70 -16.61 -15.23
C GLU A 69 6.35 -15.96 -15.53
N GLN A 70 6.02 -15.83 -16.81
CA GLN A 70 4.75 -15.31 -17.23
C GLN A 70 3.65 -16.37 -17.02
N LEU A 71 2.78 -16.16 -16.03
CA LEU A 71 1.72 -17.12 -15.64
C LEU A 71 0.82 -17.57 -16.80
N SER A 72 0.61 -16.72 -17.82
CA SER A 72 -0.26 -17.04 -18.95
C SER A 72 0.38 -17.96 -20.00
N THR A 73 1.71 -17.95 -20.14
CA THR A 73 2.43 -18.67 -21.20
C THR A 73 3.46 -19.66 -20.68
N GLY A 74 3.78 -19.62 -19.38
CA GLY A 74 4.90 -20.37 -18.78
C GLY A 74 6.27 -19.94 -19.33
N THR A 75 6.33 -18.82 -20.06
CA THR A 75 7.58 -18.34 -20.63
C THR A 75 8.37 -17.59 -19.56
N ILE A 76 9.64 -17.94 -19.41
CA ILE A 76 10.56 -17.22 -18.52
C ILE A 76 11.03 -15.96 -19.25
N LEU A 77 10.67 -14.81 -18.69
CA LEU A 77 11.14 -13.52 -19.16
C LEU A 77 12.50 -13.23 -18.52
N PRO A 78 13.55 -12.94 -19.32
CA PRO A 78 14.87 -12.65 -18.79
C PRO A 78 14.88 -11.32 -18.02
N ALA A 79 15.88 -11.18 -17.16
CA ALA A 79 16.20 -9.90 -16.53
C ALA A 79 16.60 -8.85 -17.59
N GLU A 80 16.00 -7.67 -17.51
CA GLU A 80 16.28 -6.50 -18.35
C GLU A 80 16.61 -5.29 -17.43
N PRO A 81 17.77 -5.29 -16.74
CA PRO A 81 18.09 -4.25 -15.75
C PRO A 81 18.27 -2.85 -16.35
N ASP A 82 18.63 -2.77 -17.62
CA ASP A 82 18.86 -1.49 -18.32
C ASP A 82 17.57 -0.86 -18.86
N LYS A 83 16.44 -1.57 -18.77
CA LYS A 83 15.18 -1.15 -19.36
C LYS A 83 14.14 -0.94 -18.27
N PRO A 84 13.70 0.31 -18.04
CA PRO A 84 12.62 0.55 -17.10
C PRO A 84 11.35 -0.11 -17.62
N ILE A 85 10.66 -0.80 -16.70
CA ILE A 85 9.42 -1.55 -16.99
C ILE A 85 8.20 -0.90 -16.35
N GLY A 86 8.39 -0.06 -15.33
CA GLY A 86 7.29 0.62 -14.65
C GLY A 86 7.76 1.56 -13.55
N PHE A 87 6.77 2.05 -12.81
CA PHE A 87 6.97 2.91 -11.65
C PHE A 87 6.32 2.31 -10.43
N ALA A 88 7.06 2.30 -9.33
CA ALA A 88 6.62 1.89 -8.02
C ALA A 88 6.07 3.11 -7.29
N LEU A 89 4.84 3.02 -6.81
CA LEU A 89 4.22 4.02 -5.96
C LEU A 89 4.48 3.66 -4.49
N ILE A 90 4.96 4.61 -3.70
CA ILE A 90 5.08 4.50 -2.24
C ILE A 90 4.38 5.70 -1.62
N LEU A 91 3.26 5.47 -0.95
CA LEU A 91 2.52 6.48 -0.21
C LEU A 91 2.97 6.45 1.25
N THR A 92 3.36 7.61 1.77
CA THR A 92 3.83 7.76 3.14
C THR A 92 2.85 8.53 4.00
N LYS A 93 2.07 9.45 3.45
CA LYS A 93 1.11 10.26 4.23
C LYS A 93 -0.31 9.99 3.81
N GLU A 94 -1.19 10.07 4.78
CA GLU A 94 -2.62 10.13 4.59
C GLU A 94 -3.19 11.31 5.36
N ARG A 95 -3.97 12.14 4.66
CA ARG A 95 -4.71 13.25 5.23
C ARG A 95 -6.19 13.08 4.91
N CYS A 96 -6.96 12.65 5.90
CA CYS A 96 -8.41 12.57 5.80
C CYS A 96 -9.05 13.83 6.40
N PRO A 97 -10.18 14.33 5.85
CA PRO A 97 -10.89 15.44 6.46
C PRO A 97 -11.29 15.14 7.91
N GLU A 98 -11.10 16.11 8.80
CA GLU A 98 -11.45 16.03 10.24
C GLU A 98 -10.64 15.00 11.04
N LYS A 99 -9.58 14.43 10.46
CA LYS A 99 -8.62 13.57 11.15
C LYS A 99 -7.23 14.19 11.09
N GLU A 100 -6.42 13.88 12.09
CA GLU A 100 -5.00 14.22 12.04
C GLU A 100 -4.32 13.47 10.90
N GLU A 101 -3.25 14.07 10.36
CA GLU A 101 -2.41 13.42 9.36
C GLU A 101 -1.84 12.13 9.93
N ARG A 102 -1.97 11.04 9.16
CA ARG A 102 -1.50 9.71 9.54
C ARG A 102 -0.30 9.32 8.69
N ALA A 103 0.67 8.71 9.35
CA ALA A 103 1.72 7.97 8.66
C ALA A 103 1.12 6.68 8.11
N ILE A 104 1.38 6.40 6.84
CA ILE A 104 1.10 5.12 6.19
C ILE A 104 2.36 4.64 5.46
N PHE A 105 2.35 3.40 4.99
CA PHE A 105 3.35 2.89 4.06
C PHE A 105 2.67 1.91 3.10
N ASN A 106 2.04 2.47 2.07
CA ASN A 106 1.35 1.69 1.07
C ASN A 106 2.15 1.69 -0.22
N ILE A 107 2.29 0.51 -0.82
CA ILE A 107 3.04 0.34 -2.06
C ILE A 107 2.07 -0.09 -3.17
N GLY A 108 2.28 0.43 -4.37
CA GLY A 108 1.60 -0.01 -5.59
C GLY A 108 2.57 0.01 -6.78
N SER A 109 2.10 -0.42 -7.94
CA SER A 109 2.86 -0.29 -9.18
C SER A 109 1.97 0.20 -10.31
N SER A 110 2.55 1.03 -11.17
CA SER A 110 1.96 1.43 -12.45
C SER A 110 2.84 0.88 -13.57
N PRO A 111 2.38 -0.13 -14.33
CA PRO A 111 3.15 -0.66 -15.44
C PRO A 111 3.26 0.42 -16.52
N SER A 112 4.47 0.58 -17.07
CA SER A 112 4.64 1.49 -18.21
C SER A 112 3.93 0.89 -19.43
N SER A 113 2.98 1.60 -20.03
CA SER A 113 2.32 1.12 -21.25
C SER A 113 3.32 1.17 -22.42
N PRO A 114 3.66 0.04 -23.06
CA PRO A 114 4.59 0.05 -24.19
C PRO A 114 3.96 0.64 -25.46
N PHE A 115 2.63 0.72 -25.54
CA PHE A 115 1.89 1.12 -26.75
C PHE A 115 1.54 2.61 -26.81
N PHE A 116 1.36 3.27 -25.66
CA PHE A 116 1.09 4.69 -25.57
C PHE A 116 2.30 5.35 -24.93
N GLY A 117 3.14 5.96 -25.76
CA GLY A 117 4.52 6.35 -25.45
C GLY A 117 4.78 6.81 -24.01
N ARG A 118 5.97 6.44 -23.50
CA ARG A 118 6.54 6.68 -22.17
C ARG A 118 6.72 8.18 -21.83
N LYS A 119 5.69 8.99 -21.96
CA LYS A 119 5.72 10.43 -21.66
C LYS A 119 5.34 10.72 -20.22
N TYR A 120 4.59 9.82 -19.59
CA TYR A 120 4.03 10.01 -18.26
C TYR A 120 4.51 8.92 -17.30
N VAL A 121 4.81 9.32 -16.08
CA VAL A 121 4.96 8.47 -14.91
C VAL A 121 3.57 7.99 -14.48
N ILE A 122 2.63 8.93 -14.38
CA ILE A 122 1.21 8.72 -14.13
C ILE A 122 0.41 9.87 -14.73
N ARG A 123 -0.85 9.63 -15.09
CA ARG A 123 -1.77 10.66 -15.60
C ARG A 123 -2.79 11.04 -14.55
N GLU A 124 -3.27 12.26 -14.60
CA GLU A 124 -4.39 12.73 -13.78
C GLU A 124 -5.57 11.77 -13.90
N GLY A 125 -6.17 11.40 -12.76
CA GLY A 125 -7.31 10.50 -12.71
C GLY A 125 -6.96 9.02 -12.87
N ASN A 126 -5.71 8.64 -13.17
CA ASN A 126 -5.34 7.22 -13.17
C ASN A 126 -5.37 6.68 -11.75
N ALA A 127 -6.18 5.64 -11.56
CA ALA A 127 -6.26 4.90 -10.30
C ALA A 127 -5.05 3.98 -10.13
N VAL A 128 -4.52 3.89 -8.91
CA VAL A 128 -3.53 2.90 -8.50
C VAL A 128 -4.03 2.21 -7.24
N ASP A 129 -4.07 0.87 -7.26
CA ASP A 129 -4.29 0.05 -6.08
C ASP A 129 -2.98 -0.03 -5.30
N THR A 130 -3.04 0.37 -4.03
CA THR A 130 -1.91 0.32 -3.11
C THR A 130 -2.27 -0.55 -1.93
N ARG A 131 -1.29 -1.34 -1.49
CA ARG A 131 -1.46 -2.30 -0.38
C ARG A 131 -0.34 -2.10 0.61
N ASP A 132 -0.61 -2.48 1.84
CA ASP A 132 0.48 -2.68 2.78
C ASP A 132 1.19 -4.00 2.44
N PHE A 133 2.43 -3.89 2.00
CA PHE A 133 3.30 -5.03 1.72
C PHE A 133 4.25 -5.33 2.88
N LEU A 134 4.34 -4.46 3.89
CA LEU A 134 5.20 -4.69 5.04
C LEU A 134 4.64 -5.80 5.93
N SER A 135 3.32 -5.87 6.10
CA SER A 135 2.64 -6.96 6.81
C SER A 135 2.67 -8.30 6.05
N GLN A 136 3.05 -8.31 4.78
CA GLN A 136 3.15 -9.53 3.98
C GLN A 136 4.48 -10.26 4.23
N LYS A 137 4.48 -11.57 4.00
CA LYS A 137 5.70 -12.39 4.04
C LYS A 137 6.68 -11.89 2.98
N GLU A 138 7.98 -12.01 3.25
CA GLU A 138 9.02 -11.54 2.33
C GLU A 138 8.88 -12.11 0.92
N GLU A 139 8.45 -13.37 0.81
CA GLU A 139 8.20 -14.08 -0.45
C GLU A 139 7.08 -13.47 -1.29
N ASP A 140 6.08 -12.84 -0.65
CA ASP A 140 4.92 -12.23 -1.29
C ASP A 140 5.16 -10.76 -1.65
N ARG A 141 6.26 -10.18 -1.19
CA ARG A 141 6.60 -8.77 -1.46
C ARG A 141 7.02 -8.61 -2.92
N PRO A 142 6.76 -7.43 -3.53
CA PRO A 142 7.19 -7.18 -4.88
C PRO A 142 8.72 -7.24 -4.97
N LYS A 143 9.23 -8.06 -5.90
CA LYS A 143 10.67 -8.29 -6.11
C LYS A 143 11.46 -7.00 -6.38
N TRP A 144 10.81 -5.97 -6.92
CA TRP A 144 11.41 -4.66 -7.17
C TRP A 144 11.60 -3.80 -5.92
N THR A 145 10.98 -4.13 -4.78
CA THR A 145 11.00 -3.26 -3.58
C THR A 145 12.42 -2.90 -3.13
N PRO A 146 13.36 -3.86 -3.01
CA PRO A 146 14.74 -3.53 -2.62
C PRO A 146 15.44 -2.63 -3.64
N GLN A 147 15.17 -2.82 -4.93
CA GLN A 147 15.73 -1.99 -6.00
C GLN A 147 15.22 -0.54 -5.87
N VAL A 148 13.92 -0.36 -5.67
CA VAL A 148 13.28 0.96 -5.53
C VAL A 148 13.82 1.72 -4.33
N LEU A 149 13.93 1.09 -3.17
CA LEU A 149 14.47 1.73 -1.98
C LEU A 149 15.94 2.16 -2.17
N ARG A 150 16.76 1.31 -2.82
CA ARG A 150 18.13 1.67 -3.21
C ARG A 150 18.17 2.85 -4.19
N THR A 151 17.24 2.91 -5.14
CA THR A 151 17.13 4.04 -6.07
C THR A 151 16.82 5.34 -5.34
N ILE A 152 15.89 5.32 -4.38
CA ILE A 152 15.59 6.51 -3.55
C ILE A 152 16.85 6.97 -2.81
N GLU A 153 17.55 6.06 -2.15
CA GLU A 153 18.79 6.38 -1.40
C GLU A 153 19.86 6.97 -2.32
N ALA A 154 20.08 6.38 -3.49
CA ALA A 154 21.08 6.83 -4.46
C ALA A 154 20.73 8.19 -5.09
N GLU A 155 19.44 8.48 -5.27
CA GLU A 155 18.97 9.71 -5.90
C GLU A 155 18.82 10.87 -4.91
N ALA A 156 18.68 10.60 -3.60
CA ALA A 156 18.46 11.61 -2.57
C ALA A 156 19.45 12.80 -2.58
N PRO A 157 20.77 12.65 -2.84
CA PRO A 157 21.68 13.79 -2.86
C PRO A 157 21.42 14.82 -3.97
N LYS A 158 20.67 14.45 -5.00
CA LYS A 158 20.43 15.28 -6.21
C LYS A 158 18.94 15.41 -6.58
N ASN A 159 18.05 14.68 -5.93
CA ASN A 159 16.63 14.68 -6.19
C ASN A 159 15.86 15.10 -4.92
N PRO A 160 15.20 16.27 -4.91
CA PRO A 160 14.52 16.79 -3.73
C PRO A 160 13.34 15.92 -3.27
N ALA A 161 12.65 15.22 -4.18
CA ALA A 161 11.56 14.31 -3.82
C ALA A 161 12.11 13.09 -3.05
N ALA A 162 13.22 12.51 -3.52
CA ALA A 162 13.89 11.42 -2.83
C ALA A 162 14.46 11.85 -1.47
N GLN A 163 15.04 13.05 -1.39
CA GLN A 163 15.53 13.62 -0.14
C GLN A 163 14.40 13.81 0.87
N HIS A 164 13.31 14.49 0.47
CA HIS A 164 12.15 14.73 1.33
C HIS A 164 11.56 13.41 1.84
N PHE A 165 11.44 12.40 0.98
CA PHE A 165 10.98 11.08 1.37
C PHE A 165 11.86 10.48 2.49
N LEU A 166 13.19 10.50 2.33
CA LEU A 166 14.09 9.94 3.36
C LEU A 166 14.04 10.74 4.67
N ASP A 167 13.95 12.06 4.59
CA ASP A 167 13.88 12.91 5.78
C ASP A 167 12.57 12.66 6.55
N GLU A 168 11.47 12.43 5.85
CA GLU A 168 10.19 12.06 6.44
C GLU A 168 10.23 10.68 7.10
N ILE A 169 10.82 9.67 6.46
CA ILE A 169 10.98 8.35 7.07
C ILE A 169 11.87 8.45 8.32
N ARG A 170 12.97 9.21 8.27
CA ARG A 170 13.84 9.44 9.43
C ARG A 170 13.12 10.14 10.58
N SER A 171 12.35 11.20 10.30
CA SER A 171 11.62 11.93 11.35
C SER A 171 10.60 11.04 12.06
N ARG A 172 9.97 10.12 11.34
CA ARG A 172 9.05 9.13 11.91
C ARG A 172 9.76 8.09 12.77
N THR A 173 10.94 7.65 12.33
CA THR A 173 11.78 6.71 13.10
C THR A 173 12.14 7.32 14.46
N ALA A 174 12.63 8.56 14.44
CA ALA A 174 12.99 9.29 15.65
C ALA A 174 11.79 9.51 16.59
N ALA A 175 10.60 9.74 16.03
CA ALA A 175 9.37 9.86 16.82
C ALA A 175 8.94 8.51 17.44
N ALA A 176 9.09 7.40 16.72
CA ALA A 176 8.78 6.06 17.21
C ALA A 176 9.75 5.61 18.33
N ASP A 177 11.05 5.86 18.16
CA ASP A 177 12.07 5.53 19.17
C ASP A 177 11.92 6.35 20.46
N ALA A 178 11.30 7.53 20.37
CA ALA A 178 10.99 8.37 21.53
C ALA A 178 9.78 7.88 22.34
N ILE A 179 8.98 6.95 21.82
CA ILE A 179 7.84 6.35 22.53
C ILE A 179 8.37 5.16 23.35
N THR A 180 8.62 5.40 24.65
CA THR A 180 9.04 4.38 25.61
C THR A 180 7.99 3.26 25.71
N PRO A 181 8.35 1.98 25.88
CA PRO A 181 7.39 0.85 26.01
C PRO A 181 6.27 1.08 27.04
N GLN A 182 6.51 1.89 28.07
CA GLN A 182 5.55 2.26 29.12
C GLN A 182 4.36 3.10 28.61
N GLN A 183 4.51 3.83 27.49
CA GLN A 183 3.40 4.58 26.89
C GLN A 183 2.49 3.72 25.99
N ILE A 184 2.99 2.59 25.51
CA ILE A 184 2.23 1.64 24.68
C ILE A 184 1.20 0.90 25.53
N GLU A 185 1.56 0.56 26.77
CA GLU A 185 0.70 -0.15 27.72
C GLU A 185 -0.48 0.73 28.20
N ILE A 186 -0.24 2.03 28.46
CA ILE A 186 -1.28 2.97 28.90
C ILE A 186 -2.33 3.21 27.79
N LYS A 187 -1.92 3.25 26.51
CA LYS A 187 -2.85 3.48 25.39
C LYS A 187 -3.67 2.24 25.01
N ALA A 188 -3.19 1.04 25.33
CA ALA A 188 -3.92 -0.21 25.14
C ALA A 188 -5.00 -0.44 26.21
N GLU A 189 -4.80 0.07 27.43
CA GLU A 189 -5.76 -0.02 28.52
C GLU A 189 -6.94 0.95 28.35
N GLU A 190 -6.71 2.12 27.75
CA GLU A 190 -7.76 3.11 27.47
C GLU A 190 -8.65 2.75 26.26
N ALA A 191 -8.25 1.76 25.45
CA ALA A 191 -8.99 1.28 24.27
C ALA A 191 -9.87 0.06 24.55
N GLN A 192 -9.97 -0.42 25.80
CA GLN A 192 -10.94 -1.46 26.15
C GLN A 192 -12.34 -0.83 26.30
N PRO A 193 -13.33 -1.20 25.48
CA PRO A 193 -14.70 -0.85 25.75
C PRO A 193 -15.15 -1.59 27.01
N ALA A 194 -15.38 -0.83 28.08
CA ALA A 194 -16.17 -1.30 29.21
C ALA A 194 -17.62 -1.45 28.73
N ASP A 195 -17.98 -2.60 28.16
CA ASP A 195 -19.37 -3.08 28.16
C ASP A 195 -19.44 -4.58 27.92
N THR A 196 -19.27 -5.31 29.02
CA THR A 196 -19.74 -6.68 29.19
C THR A 196 -21.26 -6.66 29.29
N MET A 197 -21.98 -6.76 28.16
CA MET A 197 -23.39 -7.16 28.21
C MET A 197 -23.51 -8.68 28.22
N PRO A 198 -24.33 -9.27 29.10
CA PRO A 198 -24.49 -10.71 29.19
C PRO A 198 -25.21 -11.27 27.97
N THR A 199 -24.62 -12.31 27.39
CA THR A 199 -25.22 -13.21 26.39
C THR A 199 -26.56 -13.75 26.91
N GLN A 200 -27.66 -13.33 26.30
CA GLN A 200 -28.94 -14.05 26.41
C GLN A 200 -28.90 -15.25 25.47
N GLU A 201 -28.97 -16.42 26.07
CA GLU A 201 -29.11 -17.72 25.42
C GLU A 201 -30.44 -17.77 24.64
N PRO A 202 -30.45 -18.15 23.35
CA PRO A 202 -31.70 -18.26 22.59
C PRO A 202 -32.52 -19.44 23.12
N GLN A 203 -33.73 -19.17 23.64
CA GLN A 203 -34.69 -20.24 23.91
C GLN A 203 -35.14 -20.90 22.59
N PRO A 204 -35.10 -22.23 22.48
CA PRO A 204 -35.70 -22.94 21.35
C PRO A 204 -37.23 -22.88 21.44
N ASP A 205 -37.85 -22.43 20.36
CA ASP A 205 -39.30 -22.34 20.17
C ASP A 205 -39.89 -23.74 19.91
N PRO A 206 -40.86 -24.24 20.71
CA PRO A 206 -41.41 -25.57 20.54
C PRO A 206 -42.75 -25.50 19.79
N THR A 207 -42.80 -25.09 18.53
CA THR A 207 -44.01 -25.30 17.71
C THR A 207 -43.69 -25.26 16.21
N GLN A 208 -43.51 -26.42 15.58
CA GLN A 208 -44.33 -26.78 14.42
C GLN A 208 -44.11 -28.26 14.04
N ALA A 209 -45.08 -29.04 14.48
CA ALA A 209 -45.37 -30.37 13.97
C ALA A 209 -45.96 -30.28 12.57
N GLY A 210 -45.65 -31.27 11.74
CA GLY A 210 -46.52 -31.75 10.66
C GLY A 210 -46.40 -31.01 9.32
N ASN A 211 -45.70 -31.63 8.37
CA ASN A 211 -46.42 -32.28 7.27
C ASN A 211 -45.52 -33.25 6.50
N GLU A 212 -45.82 -34.51 6.76
CA GLU A 212 -45.59 -35.68 5.94
C GLU A 212 -46.40 -35.57 4.64
N GLN A 213 -45.75 -35.68 3.46
CA GLN A 213 -46.27 -36.48 2.34
C GLN A 213 -45.30 -36.56 1.15
N ALA A 214 -44.88 -37.79 0.85
CA ALA A 214 -44.99 -38.52 -0.43
C ALA A 214 -44.94 -37.72 -1.75
N ASP A 215 -44.38 -38.16 -2.88
CA ASP A 215 -43.74 -39.40 -3.38
C ASP A 215 -43.40 -39.09 -4.88
N PRO A 216 -43.29 -40.05 -5.82
CA PRO A 216 -42.11 -40.40 -6.60
C PRO A 216 -42.10 -39.80 -8.02
N GLY A 217 -41.01 -39.93 -8.77
CA GLY A 217 -41.03 -39.51 -10.18
C GLY A 217 -39.76 -39.73 -10.99
N SER A 218 -39.46 -40.99 -11.26
CA SER A 218 -38.56 -41.45 -12.31
C SER A 218 -39.12 -41.11 -13.70
N ILE A 219 -38.40 -40.38 -14.57
CA ILE A 219 -38.52 -40.49 -16.04
C ILE A 219 -37.16 -40.15 -16.70
N ASN A 220 -36.60 -41.18 -17.37
CA ASN A 220 -35.66 -41.27 -18.51
C ASN A 220 -34.48 -40.29 -18.67
#